data_AF-A0A3M2DRG2-F1
#
_entry.id   AF-A0A3M2DRG2-F1
#
_cell.length_a   1.000
_cell.length_b   1.000
_cell.length_c   1.000
_cell.angle_alpha   90.00
_cell.angle_beta   90.00
_cell.angle_gamma   90.00
#
_symmetry.space_group_name_H-M   'P 1'
#
loop_
_entity.id
_entity.type
_entity.pdbx_description
1 polymer ?
#
loop_
_entity_poly.entity_id
_entity_poly.type
_entity_poly.pdbx_seq_one_letter_code
_entity_poly.pdbx_strand_id
1 'polypeptide(L)'
;MRASFRDATVNWGSVTATITGDLTFDARGRPSGRLLLDIGNWPVLLAALRTSGVIDGDRAGAVEGAFGAVSSTGPDGLPRVRLPVTLDSGVAAIGPIVLGTLPPWLPG
;
A
#
# COMPACT_ATOMS: atom_id res chain seq x y z
N MET A 1 16.40 10.38 10.41
CA MET A 1 15.18 10.24 11.27
C MET A 1 14.66 8.80 11.17
N ARG A 2 13.94 8.30 12.18
CA ARG A 2 13.27 6.99 12.14
C ARG A 2 11.80 7.12 12.55
N ALA A 3 10.92 6.36 11.90
CA ALA A 3 9.51 6.22 12.27
C ALA A 3 9.17 4.72 12.38
N SER A 4 8.31 4.38 13.33
CA SER A 4 7.80 3.01 13.53
C SER A 4 6.28 3.04 13.64
N PHE A 5 5.61 2.21 12.87
CA PHE A 5 4.16 2.05 12.83
C PHE A 5 3.80 0.72 13.51
N ARG A 6 3.08 0.80 14.63
CA ARG A 6 2.59 -0.40 15.32
C ARG A 6 1.27 -0.88 14.75
N ASP A 7 0.32 0.04 14.53
CA ASP A 7 -1.00 -0.21 13.94
C ASP A 7 -1.61 1.10 13.43
N ALA A 8 -1.01 1.70 12.40
CA ALA A 8 -1.61 2.88 11.78
C ALA A 8 -2.81 2.44 10.93
N THR A 9 -4.02 2.84 11.32
CA THR A 9 -5.26 2.42 10.66
C THR A 9 -5.94 3.59 9.96
N VAL A 10 -6.36 3.36 8.73
CA VAL A 10 -7.17 4.28 7.94
C VAL A 10 -8.45 3.58 7.55
N ASN A 11 -9.59 4.23 7.82
CA ASN A 11 -10.91 3.75 7.43
C ASN A 11 -11.51 4.71 6.40
N TRP A 12 -11.92 4.19 5.25
CA TRP A 12 -12.53 4.95 4.17
C TRP A 12 -13.72 4.18 3.59
N GLY A 13 -14.93 4.60 3.97
CA GLY A 13 -16.14 3.84 3.67
C GLY A 13 -16.08 2.44 4.29
N SER A 14 -16.13 1.41 3.46
CA SER A 14 -16.02 -0.01 3.86
C SER A 14 -14.60 -0.58 3.69
N VAL A 15 -13.62 0.26 3.35
CA VAL A 15 -12.20 -0.13 3.26
C VAL A 15 -11.51 0.17 4.59
N THR A 16 -10.82 -0.83 5.13
CA THR A 16 -9.93 -0.67 6.28
C THR A 16 -8.52 -1.03 5.86
N ALA A 17 -7.59 -0.09 6.01
CA ALA A 17 -6.17 -0.31 5.75
C ALA A 17 -5.39 -0.17 7.05
N THR A 18 -4.59 -1.18 7.39
CA THR A 18 -3.66 -1.15 8.52
C THR A 18 -2.23 -1.22 8.01
N ILE A 19 -1.37 -0.39 8.57
CA ILE A 19 0.04 -0.29 8.22
C ILE A 19 0.88 -0.56 9.47
N THR A 20 1.83 -1.47 9.34
CA THR A 20 2.81 -1.78 10.38
C THR A 20 4.21 -1.82 9.78
N GLY A 21 5.23 -1.47 10.56
CA GLY A 21 6.63 -1.57 10.13
C GLY A 21 7.49 -0.39 10.53
N ASP A 22 8.69 -0.33 9.97
CA ASP A 22 9.73 0.64 10.34
C ASP A 22 10.29 1.32 9.10
N LEU A 23 10.43 2.64 9.18
CA LEU A 23 11.07 3.47 8.17
C LEU A 23 12.23 4.28 8.76
N THR A 24 13.26 4.43 7.96
CA THR A 24 14.33 5.41 8.14
C THR A 24 14.27 6.42 7.02
N PHE A 25 14.68 7.65 7.28
CA PHE A 25 14.68 8.73 6.29
C PHE A 25 16.09 9.25 6.08
N ASP A 26 16.49 9.35 4.81
CA ASP A 26 17.77 9.93 4.39
C ASP A 26 17.81 11.46 4.62
N ALA A 27 18.95 12.10 4.31
CA ALA A 27 19.13 13.55 4.47
C ALA A 27 18.18 14.39 3.58
N ARG A 28 17.59 13.79 2.54
CA ARG A 28 16.59 14.41 1.66
C ARG A 28 15.16 14.04 2.04
N GLY A 29 14.97 13.37 3.18
CA GLY A 29 13.66 12.95 3.66
C GLY A 29 13.06 11.76 2.90
N ARG A 30 13.85 10.97 2.17
CA ARG A 30 13.34 9.81 1.43
C ARG A 30 13.32 8.57 2.33
N PRO A 31 12.18 7.85 2.38
CA PRO A 31 12.03 6.67 3.24
C PRO A 31 12.77 5.44 2.71
N SER A 32 13.34 4.66 3.62
CA SER A 32 13.86 3.30 3.39
C SER A 32 13.42 2.39 4.54
N GLY A 33 12.97 1.17 4.22
CA GLY A 33 12.49 0.22 5.21
C GLY A 33 11.47 -0.77 4.65
N ARG A 34 10.70 -1.40 5.55
CA ARG A 34 9.65 -2.35 5.18
C ARG A 34 8.37 -2.02 5.93
N LEU A 35 7.28 -1.98 5.19
CA LEU A 35 5.93 -1.88 5.70
C LEU A 35 5.17 -3.15 5.36
N LEU A 36 4.22 -3.51 6.20
CA LEU A 36 3.20 -4.50 5.92
C LEU A 36 1.88 -3.76 5.80
N LEU A 37 1.30 -3.78 4.60
CA LEU A 37 -0.04 -3.27 4.35
C LEU A 37 -1.04 -4.40 4.49
N ASP A 38 -2.12 -4.13 5.21
CA ASP A 38 -3.23 -5.05 5.36
C ASP A 38 -4.54 -4.33 5.01
N ILE A 39 -5.12 -4.69 3.86
CA ILE A 39 -6.22 -3.96 3.24
C ILE A 39 -7.44 -4.88 3.18
N GLY A 40 -8.44 -4.55 4.00
CA GLY A 40 -9.77 -5.14 3.94
C GLY A 40 -10.63 -4.49 2.86
N ASN A 41 -11.45 -5.31 2.21
CA ASN A 41 -12.33 -4.92 1.12
C ASN A 41 -11.60 -4.25 -0.06
N TRP A 42 -10.45 -4.81 -0.44
CA TRP A 42 -9.58 -4.25 -1.49
C TRP A 42 -10.25 -4.03 -2.86
N PRO A 43 -11.29 -4.78 -3.32
CA PRO A 43 -11.93 -4.50 -4.60
C PRO A 43 -12.59 -3.12 -4.64
N VAL A 44 -13.16 -2.68 -3.51
CA VAL A 44 -13.75 -1.34 -3.39
C VAL A 44 -12.68 -0.26 -3.51
N LEU A 45 -11.50 -0.48 -2.91
CA LEU A 45 -10.36 0.42 -3.06
C LEU A 45 -9.90 0.51 -4.52
N LEU A 46 -9.74 -0.62 -5.23
CA LEU A 46 -9.32 -0.59 -6.63
C LEU A 46 -10.35 0.10 -7.54
N ALA A 47 -11.64 -0.16 -7.32
CA ALA A 47 -12.71 0.52 -8.05
C ALA A 47 -12.64 2.05 -7.85
N ALA A 48 -12.36 2.50 -6.63
CA ALA A 48 -12.17 3.91 -6.32
C ALA A 48 -10.96 4.52 -7.03
N LEU A 49 -9.81 3.85 -6.96
CA LEU A 49 -8.57 4.30 -7.60
C LEU A 49 -8.71 4.38 -9.13
N ARG A 50 -9.45 3.44 -9.72
CA ARG A 50 -9.81 3.47 -11.14
C ARG A 50 -10.71 4.67 -11.46
N THR A 51 -11.73 4.89 -10.63
CA THR A 51 -12.69 6.01 -10.82
C THR A 51 -12.01 7.37 -10.67
N SER A 52 -11.03 7.50 -9.79
CA SER A 52 -10.25 8.73 -9.60
C SER A 52 -9.11 8.91 -10.62
N GLY A 53 -8.93 7.97 -11.55
CA GLY A 53 -7.87 8.02 -12.56
C GLY A 53 -6.45 7.79 -12.01
N VAL A 54 -6.31 7.26 -10.79
CA VAL A 54 -5.01 6.94 -10.19
C VAL A 54 -4.40 5.69 -10.84
N ILE A 55 -5.25 4.76 -11.27
CA ILE A 55 -4.86 3.55 -12.02
C ILE A 55 -5.64 3.55 -13.34
N ASP A 56 -4.95 3.37 -14.46
CA ASP A 56 -5.57 3.21 -15.78
C ASP A 56 -6.18 1.80 -15.95
N GLY A 57 -7.07 1.63 -16.92
CA GLY A 57 -7.86 0.40 -17.09
C GLY A 57 -7.02 -0.86 -17.24
N ASP A 58 -5.92 -0.79 -17.97
CA ASP A 58 -5.03 -1.93 -18.22
C ASP A 58 -4.27 -2.35 -16.95
N ARG A 59 -3.81 -1.40 -16.14
CA ARG A 59 -3.17 -1.72 -14.85
C ARG A 59 -4.19 -2.19 -13.82
N ALA A 60 -5.44 -1.71 -13.88
CA ALA A 60 -6.47 -2.10 -12.93
C ALA A 60 -6.74 -3.62 -12.98
N GLY A 61 -6.87 -4.20 -14.17
CA GLY A 61 -7.08 -5.65 -14.33
C GLY A 61 -5.89 -6.48 -13.85
N ALA A 62 -4.66 -6.02 -14.12
CA ALA A 62 -3.45 -6.69 -13.64
C ALA A 62 -3.33 -6.65 -12.11
N VAL A 63 -3.62 -5.51 -11.49
CA VAL A 63 -3.61 -5.35 -10.03
C VAL A 63 -4.72 -6.18 -9.39
N GLU A 64 -5.92 -6.20 -9.97
CA GLU A 64 -7.04 -7.03 -9.51
C GLU A 64 -6.70 -8.52 -9.55
N GLY A 65 -6.10 -9.01 -10.65
CA GLY A 65 -5.67 -10.39 -10.76
C GLY A 65 -4.58 -10.76 -9.74
N ALA A 66 -3.59 -9.89 -9.56
CA ALA A 66 -2.52 -10.08 -8.58
C ALA A 66 -3.07 -10.10 -7.14
N PHE A 67 -3.96 -9.16 -6.80
CA PHE A 67 -4.56 -9.08 -5.47
C PHE A 67 -5.48 -10.27 -5.23
N GLY A 68 -6.27 -10.68 -6.22
CA GLY A 68 -7.12 -11.87 -6.15
C GLY A 68 -6.31 -13.15 -5.87
N ALA A 69 -5.14 -13.31 -6.50
CA ALA A 69 -4.28 -14.48 -6.32
C ALA A 69 -3.71 -14.62 -4.89
N VAL A 70 -3.53 -13.50 -4.17
CA VAL A 70 -3.03 -13.48 -2.79
C VAL A 70 -4.10 -13.06 -1.77
N SER A 71 -5.34 -12.90 -2.22
CA SER A 71 -6.46 -12.51 -1.37
C SER A 71 -6.86 -13.64 -0.45
N SER A 72 -7.32 -13.26 0.73
CA SER A 72 -7.94 -14.14 1.72
C SER A 72 -9.30 -13.56 2.12
N THR A 73 -10.08 -14.30 2.90
CA THR A 73 -11.32 -13.79 3.50
C THR A 73 -11.03 -13.35 4.93
N GLY A 74 -11.36 -12.09 5.25
CA GLY A 74 -11.22 -11.54 6.60
C GLY A 74 -12.29 -12.05 7.57
N PRO A 75 -12.16 -11.76 8.88
CA PRO A 75 -13.15 -12.12 9.90
C PRO A 75 -14.54 -11.50 9.67
N ASP A 76 -14.58 -10.41 8.92
CA ASP A 76 -15.78 -9.68 8.48
C ASP A 76 -16.43 -10.29 7.23
N GLY A 77 -15.87 -11.37 6.69
CA GLY A 77 -16.33 -11.99 5.44
C GLY A 77 -15.91 -11.24 4.18
N LEU A 78 -15.12 -10.16 4.30
CA LEU A 78 -14.71 -9.33 3.16
C LEU A 78 -13.34 -9.78 2.62
N PRO A 79 -13.09 -9.59 1.32
CA PRO A 79 -11.79 -9.94 0.71
C PRO A 79 -10.68 -9.05 1.29
N ARG A 80 -9.59 -9.67 1.72
CA ARG A 80 -8.48 -9.01 2.42
C ARG A 80 -7.15 -9.41 1.79
N VAL A 81 -6.29 -8.42 1.56
CA VAL A 81 -4.95 -8.65 1.03
C VAL A 81 -3.91 -8.10 1.99
N ARG A 82 -2.83 -8.87 2.20
CA ARG A 82 -1.74 -8.49 3.08
C ARG A 82 -0.42 -8.52 2.30
N LEU A 83 0.17 -7.35 2.08
CA LEU A 83 1.26 -7.15 1.13
C LEU A 83 2.47 -6.52 1.82
N PRO A 84 3.66 -7.14 1.73
CA PRO A 84 4.89 -6.47 2.14
C PRO A 84 5.27 -5.41 1.10
N VAL A 85 5.44 -4.17 1.57
CA VAL A 85 5.96 -3.06 0.78
C VAL A 85 7.39 -2.77 1.24
N THR A 86 8.33 -2.86 0.31
CA THR A 86 9.71 -2.43 0.55
C THR A 86 9.90 -1.03 0.02
N LEU A 87 10.59 -0.21 0.81
CA LEU A 87 10.99 1.14 0.47
C LEU A 87 12.51 1.20 0.43
N ASP A 88 13.06 1.68 -0.68
CA ASP A 88 14.48 1.96 -0.82
C ASP A 88 14.66 3.34 -1.43
N SER A 89 15.22 4.26 -0.64
CA SER A 89 15.55 5.61 -1.08
C SER A 89 14.35 6.35 -1.73
N GLY A 90 13.14 6.09 -1.21
CA GLY A 90 11.87 6.62 -1.70
C GLY A 90 11.15 5.77 -2.75
N VAL A 91 11.77 4.73 -3.31
CA VAL A 91 11.12 3.83 -4.27
C VAL A 91 10.34 2.76 -3.52
N ALA A 92 9.04 2.66 -3.80
CA ALA A 92 8.14 1.67 -3.22
C ALA A 92 7.96 0.47 -4.17
N ALA A 93 8.03 -0.75 -3.63
CA ALA A 93 7.84 -1.97 -4.38
C ALA A 93 7.10 -3.05 -3.57
N ILE A 94 6.38 -3.92 -4.28
CA ILE A 94 5.81 -5.17 -3.76
C ILE A 94 6.44 -6.31 -4.57
N GLY A 95 7.34 -7.07 -3.94
CA GLY A 95 8.13 -8.08 -4.64
C GLY A 95 8.85 -7.47 -5.86
N PRO A 96 8.72 -8.04 -7.08
CA PRO A 96 9.34 -7.51 -8.28
C PRO A 96 8.61 -6.30 -8.89
N ILE A 97 7.46 -5.88 -8.34
CA ILE A 97 6.62 -4.82 -8.91
C ILE A 97 6.96 -3.48 -8.25
N VAL A 98 7.54 -2.56 -9.03
CA VAL A 98 7.78 -1.16 -8.60
C VAL A 98 6.46 -0.39 -8.70
N LEU A 99 6.02 0.17 -7.57
CA LEU A 99 4.79 0.97 -7.48
C LEU A 99 5.02 2.42 -7.89
N GLY A 100 6.23 2.95 -7.61
CA GLY A 100 6.62 4.31 -7.92
C GLY A 100 7.53 4.91 -6.86
N THR A 101 7.80 6.20 -7.01
CA THR A 101 8.62 6.98 -6.07
C THR A 101 7.72 7.79 -5.16
N LEU A 102 7.86 7.61 -3.85
CA LEU A 102 7.19 8.42 -2.85
C LEU A 102 7.81 9.82 -2.77
N PRO A 103 7.00 10.85 -2.52
CA PRO A 103 7.53 12.17 -2.22
C PRO A 103 8.35 12.14 -0.91
N PRO A 104 9.33 13.05 -0.76
CA PRO A 104 10.05 13.19 0.50
C PRO A 104 9.09 13.62 1.62
N TRP A 105 9.33 13.12 2.84
CA TRP A 105 8.42 13.36 3.98
C TRP A 105 8.44 14.81 4.49
N LEU A 106 9.50 15.57 4.18
CA LEU A 106 9.59 17.01 4.40
C LEU A 106 9.58 17.72 3.05
N PRO A 107 8.79 18.80 2.89
CA PRO A 107 9.06 19.75 1.82
C PRO A 107 10.45 20.35 2.08
N GLY A 108 11.31 20.31 1.05
CA GLY A 108 12.61 20.97 1.09
C GLY A 108 12.48 22.49 1.15
#